data_AF-A0A9N8JT25-F1
#
_entry.id   AF-A0A9N8JT25-F1
#
_cell.length_a   1.000
_cell.length_b   1.000
_cell.length_c   1.000
_cell.angle_alpha   90.00
_cell.angle_beta   90.00
_cell.angle_gamma   90.00
#
_symmetry.space_group_name_H-M   'P 1'
#
loop_
_entity.id
_entity.type
_entity.pdbx_description
1 polymer ?
#
loop_
_entity_poly.entity_id
_entity_poly.type
_entity_poly.pdbx_seq_one_letter_code
_entity_poly.pdbx_strand_id
1 'polypeptide(L)'
;MSNFVPPSQHRSLRACMVCSIVLPGSRFRREGCPNCEEFLELSGHDDAIQECTSQVFEGLITLADPTSSWVARWQRLDSYVPGIYAVKVTGIVSPLLAHAPLHLY
;
A
#
# COMPACT_ATOMS: atom_id res chain seq x y z
N MET A 1 -3.26 6.86 -13.65
CA MET A 1 -2.37 7.75 -12.87
C MET A 1 -1.15 6.95 -12.45
N SER A 2 0.06 7.53 -12.44
CA SER A 2 1.25 6.81 -11.99
C SER A 2 1.33 6.81 -10.46
N ASN A 3 1.66 5.65 -9.87
CA ASN A 3 1.90 5.49 -8.43
C ASN A 3 3.38 5.68 -8.07
N PHE A 4 4.04 6.58 -8.80
CA PHE A 4 5.40 6.99 -8.54
C PHE A 4 5.42 8.10 -7.49
N VAL A 5 6.42 8.06 -6.60
CA VAL A 5 6.63 9.10 -5.59
C VAL A 5 7.98 9.78 -5.84
N PRO A 6 8.01 11.10 -6.05
CA PRO A 6 9.27 11.81 -6.18
C PRO A 6 9.99 11.95 -4.81
N PRO A 7 11.33 12.04 -4.80
CA PRO A 7 12.12 12.18 -3.57
C PRO A 7 11.70 13.32 -2.64
N SER A 8 11.15 14.41 -3.18
CA SER A 8 10.69 15.57 -2.41
C SER A 8 9.55 15.26 -1.44
N GLN A 9 8.82 14.17 -1.64
CA GLN A 9 7.64 13.81 -0.84
C GLN A 9 7.93 12.75 0.22
N HIS A 10 9.20 12.33 0.41
CA HIS A 10 9.56 11.22 1.29
C HIS A 10 9.09 11.38 2.76
N ARG A 11 9.00 12.60 3.28
CA ARG A 11 8.61 12.84 4.69
C ARG A 11 7.13 12.54 4.98
N SER A 12 6.26 12.57 3.98
CA SER A 12 4.81 12.36 4.15
C SER A 12 4.35 10.99 3.67
N LEU A 13 5.29 10.10 3.37
CA LEU A 13 4.99 8.76 2.89
C LEU A 13 4.40 7.89 3.99
N ARG A 14 3.45 7.05 3.56
CA ARG A 14 2.87 5.99 4.37
C ARG A 14 2.79 4.73 3.51
N ALA A 15 2.95 3.57 4.12
CA ALA A 15 2.74 2.28 3.47
C ALA A 15 1.40 1.70 3.92
N CYS A 16 0.58 1.23 2.98
CA CYS A 16 -0.61 0.45 3.32
C CYS A 16 -0.19 -0.83 4.03
N MET A 17 -0.78 -1.12 5.19
CA MET A 17 -0.40 -2.31 5.97
C MET A 17 -0.96 -3.62 5.39
N VAL A 18 -1.84 -3.55 4.38
CA VAL A 18 -2.41 -4.72 3.69
C VAL A 18 -1.63 -5.08 2.43
N CYS A 19 -1.44 -4.13 1.51
CA CYS A 19 -0.78 -4.39 0.22
C CYS A 19 0.64 -3.83 0.10
N SER A 20 1.15 -3.15 1.13
CA SER A 20 2.48 -2.50 1.17
C SER A 20 2.72 -1.33 0.21
N ILE A 21 1.71 -0.85 -0.54
CA ILE A 21 1.89 0.30 -1.44
C ILE A 21 2.25 1.56 -0.64
N VAL A 22 3.24 2.31 -1.14
CA VAL A 22 3.76 3.52 -0.52
C VAL A 22 3.31 4.74 -1.30
N LEU A 23 2.53 5.60 -0.64
CA LEU A 23 2.01 6.84 -1.21
C LEU A 23 2.12 7.98 -0.18
N PRO A 24 2.12 9.26 -0.61
CA PRO A 24 1.90 10.36 0.29
C PRO A 24 0.57 10.20 1.04
N GLY A 25 0.53 10.52 2.33
CA GLY A 25 -0.73 10.45 3.12
C GLY A 25 -1.89 11.23 2.49
N SER A 26 -1.59 12.34 1.80
CA SER A 26 -2.58 13.12 1.06
C SER A 26 -3.19 12.39 -0.16
N ARG A 27 -2.48 11.42 -0.74
CA ARG A 27 -3.01 10.55 -1.81
C ARG A 27 -4.01 9.56 -1.25
N PHE A 28 -3.69 8.89 -0.14
CA PHE A 28 -4.66 8.02 0.55
C PHE A 28 -5.94 8.78 0.92
N ARG A 29 -5.82 10.01 1.44
CA ARG A 29 -7.00 10.85 1.76
C ARG A 29 -7.87 11.19 0.56
N ARG A 30 -7.27 11.44 -0.60
CA ARG A 30 -8.00 11.91 -1.78
C ARG A 30 -8.54 10.78 -2.66
N GLU A 31 -7.77 9.70 -2.78
CA GLU A 31 -7.96 8.66 -3.79
C GLU A 31 -8.11 7.27 -3.17
N GLY A 32 -7.80 7.10 -1.88
CA GLY A 32 -7.79 5.81 -1.25
C GLY A 32 -6.55 4.97 -1.55
N CYS A 33 -6.57 3.70 -1.14
CA CYS A 33 -5.54 2.73 -1.52
C CYS A 33 -5.90 2.08 -2.87
N PRO A 34 -5.07 2.20 -3.93
CA PRO A 34 -5.45 1.70 -5.26
C PRO A 34 -5.61 0.17 -5.35
N ASN A 35 -5.14 -0.59 -4.34
CA ASN A 35 -5.30 -2.04 -4.27
C ASN A 35 -6.37 -2.49 -3.26
N CYS A 36 -6.72 -1.64 -2.29
CA CYS A 36 -7.47 -2.06 -1.10
C CYS A 36 -8.68 -1.17 -0.80
N GLU A 37 -8.96 -0.15 -1.61
CA GLU A 37 -9.99 0.85 -1.30
C GLU A 37 -11.38 0.23 -1.15
N GLU A 38 -11.69 -0.83 -1.92
CA GLU A 38 -12.98 -1.52 -1.88
C GLU A 38 -13.39 -2.00 -0.48
N PHE A 39 -12.42 -2.24 0.43
CA PHE A 39 -12.69 -2.69 1.78
C PHE A 39 -12.05 -1.84 2.88
N LEU A 40 -11.07 -1.00 2.57
CA LEU A 40 -10.46 -0.09 3.55
C LEU A 40 -11.14 1.28 3.62
N GLU A 41 -11.84 1.71 2.56
CA GLU A 41 -12.60 2.96 2.51
C GLU A 41 -11.80 4.18 3.02
N LEU A 42 -10.53 4.31 2.61
CA LEU A 42 -9.62 5.33 3.15
C LEU A 42 -9.92 6.74 2.66
N SER A 43 -10.52 6.88 1.48
CA SER A 43 -10.81 8.17 0.88
C SER A 43 -11.75 8.98 1.77
N GLY A 44 -11.32 10.18 2.18
CA GLY A 44 -12.06 11.05 3.08
C GLY A 44 -12.04 10.65 4.57
N HIS A 45 -11.46 9.50 4.94
CA HIS A 45 -11.48 8.97 6.31
C HIS A 45 -10.09 8.97 6.95
N ASP A 46 -9.74 10.06 7.65
CA ASP A 46 -8.42 10.24 8.25
C ASP A 46 -8.06 9.21 9.33
N ASP A 47 -9.03 8.79 10.13
CA ASP A 47 -8.83 7.79 11.18
C ASP A 47 -8.48 6.43 10.55
N ALA A 48 -9.22 6.01 9.51
CA ALA A 48 -8.93 4.79 8.76
C ALA A 48 -7.53 4.81 8.14
N ILE A 49 -7.06 5.97 7.64
CA ILE A 49 -5.69 6.12 7.13
C ILE A 49 -4.67 5.90 8.25
N GLN A 50 -4.88 6.45 9.45
CA GLN A 50 -3.95 6.24 10.57
C GLN A 50 -3.93 4.78 11.01
N GLU A 51 -5.08 4.10 11.01
CA GLU A 51 -5.22 2.71 11.45
C GLU A 51 -4.80 1.66 10.42
N CYS A 52 -4.84 1.99 9.13
CA CYS A 52 -4.58 1.04 8.04
C CYS A 52 -3.26 1.30 7.29
N THR A 53 -2.56 2.39 7.59
CA THR A 53 -1.28 2.73 6.96
C THR A 53 -0.23 3.14 8.00
N SER A 54 1.05 2.88 7.70
CA SER A 54 2.15 3.17 8.62
C SER A 54 3.20 4.09 8.00
N GLN A 55 3.74 5.01 8.81
CA GLN A 55 4.94 5.77 8.46
C GLN A 55 6.24 5.00 8.73
N VAL A 56 6.15 3.85 9.40
CA VAL A 56 7.28 3.00 9.74
C VAL A 56 7.32 1.82 8.77
N PHE A 57 8.15 1.94 7.74
CA PHE A 57 8.38 0.89 6.74
C PHE A 57 9.85 0.87 6.32
N GLU A 58 10.29 -0.26 5.77
CA GLU A 58 11.68 -0.51 5.40
C GLU A 58 11.76 -1.02 3.96
N GLY A 59 12.79 -0.55 3.23
CA GLY A 59 13.04 -0.91 1.83
C GLY A 59 11.98 -0.33 0.88
N LEU A 60 12.39 -0.01 -0.35
CA LEU A 60 11.48 0.44 -1.40
C LEU A 60 11.68 -0.41 -2.64
N ILE A 61 10.57 -0.81 -3.24
CA ILE A 61 10.49 -1.54 -4.51
C ILE A 61 9.77 -0.64 -5.50
N THR A 62 10.41 -0.32 -6.62
CA THR A 62 9.71 0.27 -7.76
C THR A 62 9.25 -0.87 -8.65
N LEU A 63 7.94 -1.11 -8.70
CA LEU A 63 7.35 -2.20 -9.46
C LEU A 63 6.69 -1.67 -10.73
N ALA A 64 7.31 -1.94 -11.88
CA ALA A 64 6.81 -1.50 -13.19
C ALA A 64 5.87 -2.52 -13.86
N ASP A 65 6.24 -3.81 -13.81
CA ASP A 65 5.44 -4.92 -14.33
C ASP A 65 5.29 -6.00 -13.23
N PRO A 66 4.15 -6.00 -12.50
CA PRO A 66 3.85 -6.99 -11.48
C PRO A 66 3.84 -8.44 -11.99
N THR A 67 3.34 -8.66 -13.20
CA THR A 67 3.03 -10.02 -13.69
C THR A 67 4.27 -10.80 -14.16
N SER A 68 5.31 -10.09 -14.62
CA SER A 68 6.57 -10.72 -15.07
C SER A 68 7.67 -10.71 -14.01
N SER A 69 7.52 -9.92 -12.94
CA SER A 69 8.56 -9.71 -11.94
C SER A 69 8.65 -10.87 -10.94
N TRP A 70 9.85 -11.45 -10.81
CA TRP A 70 10.14 -12.40 -9.72
C TRP A 70 10.04 -11.73 -8.35
N VAL A 71 10.49 -10.47 -8.22
CA VAL A 71 10.40 -9.71 -6.96
C VAL A 71 8.94 -9.50 -6.55
N ALA A 72 8.04 -9.24 -7.51
CA ALA A 72 6.62 -9.10 -7.23
C ALA A 72 6.04 -10.40 -6.68
N ARG A 73 6.30 -11.54 -7.35
CA ARG A 73 5.85 -12.86 -6.86
C ARG A 73 6.41 -13.20 -5.48
N TRP A 74 7.70 -12.92 -5.24
CA TRP A 74 8.32 -13.15 -3.92
C TRP A 74 7.66 -12.31 -2.82
N GLN A 75 7.26 -11.08 -3.15
CA GLN A 75 6.59 -10.14 -2.24
C GLN A 75 5.05 -10.24 -2.26
N ARG A 76 4.46 -11.16 -3.04
CA ARG A 76 3.01 -11.30 -3.25
C ARG A 76 2.34 -10.02 -3.77
N LEU A 77 2.99 -9.34 -4.71
CA LEU A 77 2.54 -8.08 -5.33
C LEU A 77 2.12 -8.26 -6.78
N ASP A 78 2.15 -9.48 -7.31
CA ASP A 78 1.96 -9.80 -8.73
C ASP A 78 0.53 -9.57 -9.24
N SER A 79 -0.45 -9.44 -8.34
CA SER A 79 -1.83 -9.05 -8.65
C SER A 79 -2.13 -7.56 -8.44
N TYR A 80 -1.19 -6.78 -7.91
CA TYR A 80 -1.39 -5.37 -7.58
C TYR A 80 -0.97 -4.41 -8.70
N VAL A 81 -1.38 -3.15 -8.61
CA VAL A 81 -1.04 -2.13 -9.61
C VAL A 81 0.46 -1.81 -9.61
N PRO A 82 1.04 -1.37 -10.75
CA PRO A 82 2.38 -0.80 -10.76
C PRO A 82 2.52 0.38 -9.79
N GLY A 83 3.66 0.50 -9.11
CA GLY A 83 3.87 1.53 -8.10
C GLY A 83 5.09 1.32 -7.20
N ILE A 84 5.17 2.14 -6.15
CA ILE A 84 6.18 2.00 -5.11
C ILE A 84 5.62 1.15 -3.96
N TYR A 85 6.34 0.12 -3.55
CA TYR A 85 5.97 -0.77 -2.44
C TYR A 85 7.07 -0.84 -1.39
N ALA A 86 6.71 -1.07 -0.14
CA ALA A 86 7.67 -1.33 0.92
C ALA A 86 8.06 -2.81 0.95
N VAL A 87 9.32 -3.11 1.32
CA VAL A 87 9.72 -4.51 1.58
C VAL A 87 9.08 -5.03 2.87
N LYS A 88 8.94 -4.13 3.85
CA LYS A 88 8.34 -4.44 5.16
C LYS A 88 7.59 -3.23 5.67
N VAL A 89 6.43 -3.48 6.27
CA VAL A 89 5.61 -2.45 6.94
C VAL A 89 5.45 -2.84 8.40
N THR A 90 5.69 -1.88 9.31
CA THR A 90 5.51 -2.09 10.74
C THR A 90 4.17 -1.53 11.18
N GLY A 91 3.33 -2.37 11.77
CA GLY A 91 2.08 -1.97 12.40
C GLY A 91 1.15 -3.18 12.56
N ILE A 92 -0.01 -2.95 13.19
CA ILE A 92 -1.01 -3.97 13.45
C ILE A 92 -2.32 -3.47 12.84
N VAL A 93 -2.80 -4.17 11.81
CA VAL A 93 -4.14 -3.95 11.28
C VAL A 93 -5.12 -4.70 12.19
N SER A 94 -6.25 -4.08 12.50
CA SER A 94 -7.33 -4.75 13.23
C SER A 94 -7.65 -6.09 12.56
N PRO A 95 -7.72 -7.22 13.30
CA PRO A 95 -8.01 -8.54 12.73
C PRO A 95 -9.27 -8.56 11.88
N LEU A 96 -10.27 -7.72 12.21
CA LEU A 96 -11.51 -7.56 11.45
C LEU A 96 -11.28 -7.05 10.01
N LEU A 97 -10.22 -6.26 9.79
CA LEU A 97 -9.81 -5.77 8.47
C LEU A 97 -8.76 -6.70 7.80
N ALA A 98 -8.08 -7.55 8.58
CA ALA A 98 -7.09 -8.51 8.09
C ALA A 98 -7.71 -9.77 7.45
N HIS A 99 -9.03 -9.93 7.54
CA HIS A 99 -9.80 -11.02 6.91
C HIS A 99 -10.32 -10.67 5.50
N ALA A 100 -9.78 -9.64 4.84
CA ALA A 100 -9.85 -9.57 3.38
C ALA A 100 -9.25 -10.89 2.83
N PRO A 101 -9.99 -11.67 2.03
CA PRO A 101 -9.73 -13.08 1.87
C PRO A 101 -8.34 -13.29 1.27
N LEU A 102 -7.44 -13.88 2.04
CA LEU A 102 -6.18 -14.50 1.57
C LEU A 102 -6.43 -15.72 0.64
N HIS A 103 -7.66 -15.85 0.10
CA HIS A 103 -8.22 -17.05 -0.49
C HIS A 103 -9.02 -16.83 -1.77
N LEU A 104 -8.92 -15.66 -2.41
CA LEU A 104 -9.13 -15.62 -3.86
C LEU A 104 -7.76 -15.80 -4.50
N TYR A 105 -7.42 -17.09 -4.67
CA TYR A 105 -6.27 -17.61 -5.40
C TYR A 105 -6.13 -17.01 -6.79
#